data_AF-A0A1W1I7B1-F1
#
_entry.id   AF-A0A1W1I7B1-F1
#
_cell.length_a   1.000
_cell.length_b   1.000
_cell.length_c   1.000
_cell.angle_alpha   90.00
_cell.angle_beta   90.00
_cell.angle_gamma   90.00
#
_symmetry.space_group_name_H-M   'P 1'
#
loop_
_entity.id
_entity.type
_entity.pdbx_description
1 polymer ?
#
loop_
_entity_poly.entity_id
_entity_poly.type
_entity_poly.pdbx_seq_one_letter_code
_entity_poly.pdbx_strand_id
1 'polypeptide(L)'
;MRQWFRAICPVLLLCVAGAVAAGCGHEASLTRETETGGVVTFPIESEGDVLSSAGRRDALRLIANKCPNGSRIVKEGEIPKVSKSADRNWRGQMGTERIWGIQFTCGQ
;
A
#
# COMPACT_ATOMS: atom_id res chain seq x y z
N MET A 1 -62.32 16.69 13.42
CA MET A 1 -62.16 15.43 12.66
C MET A 1 -60.86 14.76 13.09
N ARG A 2 -60.95 13.53 13.63
CA ARG A 2 -59.88 12.51 13.70
C ARG A 2 -58.56 12.94 14.39
N GLN A 3 -58.33 12.75 15.70
CA GLN A 3 -57.99 11.47 16.32
C GLN A 3 -57.57 10.40 15.29
N TRP A 4 -56.30 9.95 15.30
CA TRP A 4 -55.84 8.57 15.11
C TRP A 4 -54.32 8.56 14.86
N PHE A 5 -53.61 7.63 15.53
CA PHE A 5 -52.16 7.35 15.47
C PHE A 5 -51.28 8.38 16.20
N ARG A 6 -51.22 8.41 17.54
CA ARG A 6 -50.54 7.40 18.38
C ARG A 6 -49.24 6.89 17.77
N ALA A 7 -48.14 7.46 18.26
CA ALA A 7 -46.92 6.78 18.68
C ALA A 7 -46.50 5.53 17.89
N ILE A 8 -45.52 5.69 16.99
CA ILE A 8 -44.57 4.62 16.69
C ILE A 8 -43.16 5.24 16.74
N CYS A 9 -42.56 5.05 17.92
CA CYS A 9 -41.14 4.84 18.21
C CYS A 9 -40.10 5.46 17.25
N PRO A 10 -39.27 6.43 17.68
CA PRO A 10 -38.13 6.92 16.89
C PRO A 10 -36.95 5.91 16.85
N VAL A 11 -37.15 4.69 17.37
CA VAL A 11 -36.11 3.67 17.59
C VAL A 11 -35.86 2.81 16.34
N LEU A 12 -36.62 2.99 15.27
CA LEU A 12 -36.62 2.08 14.11
C LEU A 12 -36.47 2.78 12.75
N LEU A 13 -35.80 3.94 12.71
CA LEU A 13 -35.26 4.48 11.45
C LEU A 13 -33.74 4.30 11.40
N LEU A 14 -33.37 3.03 11.21
CA LEU A 14 -32.41 2.58 10.22
C LEU A 14 -31.04 3.30 10.26
N CYS A 15 -30.05 2.80 11.01
CA CYS A 15 -29.16 1.71 10.59
C CYS A 15 -28.52 1.83 9.18
N VAL A 16 -28.45 3.03 8.59
CA VAL A 16 -27.83 3.29 7.25
C VAL A 16 -26.59 4.20 7.35
N ALA A 17 -25.89 4.20 8.49
CA ALA A 17 -24.54 4.79 8.59
C ALA A 17 -23.50 3.73 8.98
N GLY A 18 -23.75 2.48 8.59
CA GLY A 18 -22.81 1.38 8.71
C GLY A 18 -21.83 1.37 7.53
N ALA A 19 -20.57 1.10 7.85
CA ALA A 19 -19.44 0.87 6.94
C ALA A 19 -18.79 2.12 6.34
N VAL A 20 -18.13 2.92 7.19
CA VAL A 20 -16.84 3.49 6.78
C VAL A 20 -15.90 2.29 6.59
N ALA A 21 -15.84 1.78 5.37
CA ALA A 21 -14.80 0.86 4.96
C ALA A 21 -13.48 1.65 5.05
N ALA A 22 -12.78 1.51 6.18
CA ALA A 22 -11.37 1.83 6.24
C ALA A 22 -10.70 0.90 5.23
N GLY A 23 -10.41 1.43 4.04
CA GLY A 23 -9.66 0.70 3.03
C GLY A 23 -8.28 0.39 3.62
N CYS A 24 -8.04 -0.88 3.95
CA CYS A 24 -6.70 -1.41 4.12
C CYS A 24 -6.04 -1.46 2.74
N GLY A 25 -5.73 -0.29 2.17
CA GLY A 25 -4.90 -0.19 0.99
C GLY A 25 -3.48 -0.55 1.40
N HIS A 26 -3.05 -1.77 1.08
CA HIS A 26 -1.64 -2.11 1.23
C HIS A 26 -0.85 -1.29 0.20
N GLU A 27 -0.08 -0.32 0.68
CA GLU A 27 0.73 0.57 -0.18
C GLU A 27 1.94 -0.17 -0.77
N ALA A 28 2.25 -1.36 -0.25
CA ALA A 28 3.32 -2.19 -0.75
C ALA A 28 2.77 -3.33 -1.62
N SER A 29 3.30 -3.44 -2.83
CA SER A 29 3.00 -4.53 -3.76
C SER A 29 4.25 -5.35 -4.05
N LEU A 30 4.10 -6.68 -4.09
CA LEU A 30 5.18 -7.59 -4.40
C LEU A 30 5.28 -7.76 -5.93
N THR A 31 6.21 -7.03 -6.55
CA THR A 31 6.32 -6.98 -8.02
C THR A 31 7.07 -8.17 -8.62
N ARG A 32 8.00 -8.78 -7.86
CA ARG A 32 8.77 -9.93 -8.33
C ARG A 32 8.93 -10.94 -7.21
N GLU A 33 8.12 -11.99 -7.24
CA GLU A 33 8.19 -13.10 -6.31
C GLU A 33 9.10 -14.20 -6.89
N THR A 34 10.10 -14.64 -6.12
CA THR A 34 10.87 -15.85 -6.40
C THR A 34 10.73 -16.82 -5.22
N GLU A 35 11.00 -18.11 -5.41
CA GLU A 35 10.94 -19.11 -4.31
C GLU A 35 11.91 -18.75 -3.18
N THR A 36 13.05 -18.15 -3.52
CA THR A 36 14.10 -17.77 -2.57
C THR A 36 14.09 -16.30 -2.17
N GLY A 37 13.06 -15.53 -2.52
CA GLY A 37 13.04 -14.09 -2.23
C GLY A 37 12.06 -13.26 -3.05
N GLY A 38 12.43 -12.00 -3.29
CA GLY A 38 11.65 -11.15 -4.17
C GLY A 38 12.00 -9.67 -4.10
N VAL A 39 11.18 -8.87 -4.77
CA VAL A 39 11.22 -7.40 -4.72
C VAL A 39 9.84 -6.91 -4.32
N VAL A 40 9.76 -6.19 -3.19
CA VAL A 40 8.58 -5.43 -2.79
C VAL A 40 8.79 -3.98 -3.20
N THR A 41 7.75 -3.34 -3.72
CA THR A 41 7.76 -1.92 -4.06
C THR A 41 6.64 -1.17 -3.38
N PHE A 42 6.88 0.08 -3.01
CA PHE A 42 5.88 0.97 -2.44
C PHE A 42 6.12 2.41 -2.92
N PRO A 43 5.07 3.25 -3.02
CA PRO A 43 5.22 4.65 -3.39
C PRO A 43 5.86 5.46 -2.25
N ILE A 44 6.63 6.48 -2.61
CA ILE A 44 7.22 7.43 -1.67
C ILE A 44 6.93 8.86 -2.11
N GLU A 45 6.62 9.72 -1.14
CA GLU A 45 6.40 11.15 -1.37
C GLU A 45 7.72 11.93 -1.42
N SER A 46 8.72 11.50 -0.65
CA SER A 46 10.06 12.12 -0.59
C SER A 46 11.12 11.12 -0.11
N GLU A 47 12.37 11.28 -0.58
CA GLU A 47 13.48 10.38 -0.23
C GLU A 47 13.79 10.35 1.28
N GLY A 48 13.59 11.47 1.97
CA GLY A 48 13.77 11.56 3.43
C GLY A 48 12.77 10.73 4.24
N ASP A 49 11.61 10.44 3.66
CA ASP A 49 10.49 9.76 4.34
C ASP A 49 10.42 8.27 4.06
N VAL A 50 11.35 7.73 3.24
CA VAL A 50 11.38 6.30 2.91
C VAL A 50 11.37 5.43 4.18
N LEU A 51 12.17 5.81 5.19
CA LEU A 51 12.30 5.05 6.44
C LEU A 51 11.09 5.16 7.35
N SER A 52 10.37 6.28 7.32
CA SER A 52 9.19 6.58 8.14
C SER A 52 7.87 6.24 7.45
N SER A 53 7.89 5.97 6.14
CA SER A 53 6.70 5.71 5.34
C SER A 53 5.94 4.48 5.82
N ALA A 54 4.61 4.55 5.74
CA ALA A 54 3.74 3.39 5.97
C ALA A 54 4.03 2.27 4.97
N GLY A 55 4.31 2.62 3.71
CA GLY A 55 4.74 1.70 2.66
C GLY A 55 5.95 0.84 3.04
N ARG A 56 6.98 1.39 3.68
CA ARG A 56 8.13 0.59 4.15
C ARG A 56 7.74 -0.41 5.24
N ARG A 57 6.90 -0.01 6.20
CA ARG A 57 6.43 -0.92 7.27
C ARG A 57 5.63 -2.08 6.68
N ASP A 58 4.74 -1.79 5.74
CA ASP A 58 3.96 -2.80 5.04
C ASP A 58 4.87 -3.72 4.20
N ALA A 59 5.89 -3.16 3.53
CA ALA A 59 6.85 -3.94 2.77
C ALA A 59 7.65 -4.91 3.66
N LEU A 60 8.13 -4.46 4.81
CA LEU A 60 8.81 -5.32 5.77
C LEU A 60 7.89 -6.42 6.32
N ARG A 61 6.61 -6.09 6.55
CA ARG A 61 5.61 -7.08 6.97
C ARG A 61 5.38 -8.15 5.91
N LEU A 62 5.28 -7.76 4.63
CA LEU A 62 5.17 -8.71 3.51
C LEU A 62 6.40 -9.62 3.41
N ILE A 63 7.60 -9.06 3.59
CA ILE A 63 8.85 -9.83 3.59
C ILE A 63 8.87 -10.84 4.74
N ALA A 64 8.52 -10.41 5.96
CA ALA A 64 8.48 -11.28 7.14
C ALA A 64 7.45 -12.41 7.01
N ASN A 65 6.26 -12.10 6.46
CA ASN A 65 5.22 -13.11 6.20
C ASN A 65 5.69 -14.15 5.18
N LYS A 66 6.48 -13.74 4.18
CA LYS A 66 6.97 -14.63 3.14
C LYS A 66 8.15 -15.50 3.59
N CYS A 67 9.06 -14.94 4.37
CA CYS A 67 10.21 -15.67 4.90
C CYS A 67 10.09 -15.83 6.44
N PRO A 68 9.26 -16.77 6.95
CA PRO A 68 9.04 -16.93 8.39
C PRO A 68 10.29 -17.36 9.16
N ASN A 69 11.24 -18.01 8.48
CA ASN A 69 12.52 -18.44 9.06
C ASN A 69 13.56 -17.32 9.09
N GLY A 70 13.30 -16.17 8.47
CA GLY A 70 14.27 -15.08 8.35
C GLY A 70 14.47 -14.65 6.91
N SER A 71 14.72 -13.35 6.74
CA SER A 71 14.97 -12.71 5.45
C SER A 71 16.16 -11.77 5.55
N ARG A 72 16.85 -11.60 4.43
CA ARG A 72 17.93 -10.62 4.28
C ARG A 72 17.59 -9.66 3.16
N ILE A 73 17.70 -8.36 3.45
CA ILE A 73 17.62 -7.32 2.41
C ILE A 73 18.93 -7.33 1.63
N VAL A 74 18.83 -7.52 0.32
CA VAL A 74 19.97 -7.55 -0.61
C VAL A 74 20.25 -6.16 -1.17
N LYS A 75 19.18 -5.46 -1.57
CA LYS A 75 19.28 -4.14 -2.19
C LYS A 75 18.02 -3.34 -1.90
N GLU A 76 18.19 -2.05 -1.68
CA GLU A 76 17.09 -1.12 -1.46
C GLU A 76 17.36 0.19 -2.23
N GLY A 77 16.34 0.77 -2.87
CA GLY A 77 16.50 2.02 -3.61
C GLY A 77 15.29 2.39 -4.48
N GLU A 78 15.32 3.62 -5.02
CA GLU A 78 14.32 4.10 -5.97
C GLU A 78 14.34 3.28 -7.27
N ILE A 79 13.17 2.82 -7.70
CA ILE A 79 12.97 2.13 -8.97
C ILE A 79 12.35 3.12 -9.95
N PRO A 80 13.08 3.50 -11.03
CA PRO A 80 12.53 4.40 -12.03
C PRO A 80 11.37 3.71 -12.77
N LYS A 81 10.20 4.36 -12.82
CA LYS A 81 9.00 3.83 -13.51
C LYS A 81 9.23 3.57 -15.01
N VAL A 82 10.08 4.38 -15.63
CA VAL A 82 10.41 4.31 -17.06
C VAL A 82 11.91 4.48 -17.26
N SER A 83 12.42 4.00 -18.40
CA SER A 83 13.81 4.26 -18.76
C SER A 83 14.06 5.77 -18.86
N LYS A 84 15.26 6.23 -18.46
CA LYS A 84 15.64 7.66 -18.54
C LYS A 84 15.47 8.24 -19.94
N SER A 85 15.58 7.42 -20.98
CA SER A 85 15.33 7.82 -22.37
C SER A 85 13.85 8.07 -22.64
N ALA A 86 12.95 7.21 -22.16
CA ALA A 86 11.51 7.38 -22.30
C ALA A 86 10.99 8.57 -21.47
N ASP A 87 11.52 8.76 -20.26
CA ASP A 87 11.19 9.91 -19.40
C ASP A 87 11.51 11.26 -20.06
N ARG A 88 12.72 11.35 -20.63
CA ARG A 88 13.14 12.53 -21.42
C ARG A 88 12.23 12.77 -22.61
N ASN A 89 11.79 11.71 -23.28
CA ASN A 89 10.91 11.81 -24.44
C ASN A 89 9.50 12.27 -24.08
N TRP A 90 9.03 11.96 -22.86
CA TRP A 90 7.72 12.36 -22.35
C TRP A 90 7.71 13.72 -21.61
N ARG A 91 8.85 14.41 -21.54
CA ARG A 91 9.03 15.74 -20.92
C ARG A 91 8.47 15.84 -19.48
N GLY A 92 8.62 14.79 -18.69
CA GLY A 92 8.17 14.79 -17.28
C GLY A 92 6.65 14.70 -17.09
N GLN A 93 5.89 14.27 -18.11
CA GLN A 93 4.47 13.93 -17.96
C GLN A 93 4.23 12.57 -17.28
N MET A 94 5.29 11.81 -17.04
CA MET A 94 5.24 10.65 -16.16
C MET A 94 5.21 11.19 -14.72
N GLY A 95 4.13 10.92 -13.99
CA GLY A 95 3.87 11.54 -12.68
C GLY A 95 5.06 11.49 -11.73
N THR A 96 5.17 12.50 -10.86
CA THR A 96 6.27 12.69 -9.89
C THR A 96 6.33 11.63 -8.79
N GLU A 97 5.41 10.68 -8.79
CA GLU A 97 5.35 9.60 -7.82
C GLU A 97 6.54 8.65 -8.01
N ARG A 98 7.44 8.71 -7.04
CA ARG A 98 8.63 7.87 -6.96
C ARG A 98 8.25 6.54 -6.33
N ILE A 99 8.79 5.45 -6.87
CA ILE A 99 8.58 4.11 -6.34
C ILE A 99 9.88 3.67 -5.69
N TRP A 100 9.79 3.15 -4.49
CA TRP A 100 10.91 2.57 -3.77
C TRP A 100 10.81 1.05 -3.77
N GLY A 101 11.94 0.38 -3.96
CA GLY A 101 12.00 -1.08 -4.02
C GLY A 101 12.96 -1.67 -3.00
N ILE A 102 12.53 -2.76 -2.36
CA ILE A 102 13.32 -3.58 -1.44
C ILE A 102 13.43 -4.98 -2.03
N GLN A 103 14.65 -5.36 -2.43
CA GLN A 103 15.00 -6.71 -2.83
C GLN A 103 15.46 -7.50 -1.60
N PHE A 104 14.90 -8.69 -1.42
CA PHE A 104 15.20 -9.57 -0.30
C PHE A 104 15.36 -11.03 -0.74
N THR A 105 16.00 -11.82 0.11
CA THR A 105 16.13 -13.27 -0.02
C THR A 105 15.73 -13.98 1.27
N CYS A 106 15.07 -15.13 1.15
CA CYS A 106 14.74 -16.02 2.27
C CYS A 106 15.91 -17.00 2.53
N GLY A 107 16.08 -17.43 3.78
CA GLY A 107 17.04 -18.48 4.15
C GLY A 107 18.19 -18.00 5.03
N GLN A 108 17.86 -17.19 6.04
CA GLN A 108 18.78 -16.91 7.15
C GLN A 108 18.57 -17.94 8.26
#